data_AF-A0A7Z7PVV9-F1
#
_entry.id   AF-A0A7Z7PVV9-F1
#
_cell.length_a   1.000
_cell.length_b   1.000
_cell.length_c   1.000
_cell.angle_alpha   90.00
_cell.angle_beta   90.00
_cell.angle_gamma   90.00
#
_symmetry.space_group_name_H-M   'P 1'
#
loop_
_entity.id
_entity.type
_entity.pdbx_description
1 polymer ?
#
loop_
_entity_poly.entity_id
_entity_poly.type
_entity_poly.pdbx_seq_one_letter_code
_entity_poly.pdbx_strand_id
1 'polypeptide(L)'
;MEVLLNELSIHNQFDSFEDFRDTALLDIIQFLKFHIDGYISVLKKSDIYSRQVYNGIILQRVLTSPDTGRSDEIRKFKSQLFSIFSEPFWDVNSFCGEGSKYFYGDVIVNNSALAECYERKINLISLNPSEYIQNVINIKKDCFSEDLLNFTNIKSLVHHLYINKCVSFELFCRNYYAKTKINFTKINIRDSFELLSESDEKQFKSSFEMFSNTDWNNIIQQGGKGAAKTGLAYEKYHNQEYFKRKYSLSNENVIYKFRVTQKYRAFGFRKDDIFYILEFDLTHKLSD
;
A
#
# COMPACT_ATOMS: atom_id res chain seq x y z
N MET A 1 2.19 -4.86 14.43
CA MET A 1 3.61 -4.48 14.18
C MET A 1 3.80 -3.02 14.57
N GLU A 2 4.79 -2.68 15.39
CA GLU A 2 5.12 -1.26 15.67
C GLU A 2 5.99 -0.68 14.57
N VAL A 3 5.77 0.61 14.26
CA VAL A 3 6.54 1.38 13.26
C VAL A 3 6.67 2.82 13.72
N LEU A 4 7.81 3.46 13.45
CA LEU A 4 7.97 4.90 13.73
C LEU A 4 7.77 5.72 12.48
N LEU A 5 7.04 6.83 12.62
CA LEU A 5 7.00 7.88 11.63
C LEU A 5 8.26 8.74 11.73
N ASN A 6 9.05 8.75 10.66
CA ASN A 6 10.29 9.52 10.56
C ASN A 6 9.99 11.02 10.44
N GLU A 7 10.14 11.76 11.53
CA GLU A 7 9.92 13.21 11.52
C GLU A 7 10.97 13.96 10.70
N LEU A 8 12.16 13.40 10.45
CA LEU A 8 13.18 14.01 9.59
C LEU A 8 12.80 13.95 8.11
N SER A 9 11.91 13.03 7.73
CA SER A 9 11.32 13.02 6.40
C SER A 9 10.32 14.15 6.15
N ILE A 10 10.12 15.07 7.12
CA ILE A 10 9.24 16.24 7.00
C ILE A 10 10.08 17.52 7.25
N HIS A 11 10.48 18.21 6.19
CA HIS A 11 11.50 19.28 6.25
C HIS A 11 11.32 20.40 5.21
N ASN A 12 10.09 20.88 5.02
CA ASN A 12 9.78 21.98 4.09
C ASN A 12 10.09 21.65 2.62
N GLN A 13 9.85 20.41 2.20
CA GLN A 13 10.26 19.89 0.90
C GLN A 13 9.22 20.07 -0.22
N PHE A 14 8.00 20.51 0.10
CA PHE A 14 6.91 20.67 -0.86
C PHE A 14 6.77 22.13 -1.29
N ASP A 15 6.34 22.35 -2.52
CA ASP A 15 6.18 23.71 -3.07
C ASP A 15 4.87 24.37 -2.61
N SER A 16 3.85 23.57 -2.35
CA SER A 16 2.49 24.01 -2.04
C SER A 16 1.70 22.96 -1.25
N PHE A 17 0.48 23.30 -0.85
CA PHE A 17 -0.44 22.33 -0.27
C PHE A 17 -0.84 21.25 -1.28
N GLU A 18 -1.11 21.65 -2.53
CA GLU A 18 -1.49 20.76 -3.62
C GLU A 18 -0.38 19.74 -3.88
N ASP A 19 0.88 20.21 -3.92
CA ASP A 19 2.05 19.35 -4.06
C ASP A 19 2.15 18.36 -2.88
N PHE A 20 2.07 18.83 -1.64
CA PHE A 20 2.03 17.94 -0.46
C PHE A 20 0.88 16.93 -0.50
N ARG A 21 -0.30 17.36 -0.93
CA ARG A 21 -1.49 16.50 -1.04
C ARG A 21 -1.24 15.36 -2.02
N ASP A 22 -0.76 15.71 -3.21
CA ASP A 22 -0.68 14.79 -4.35
C ASP A 22 0.54 13.84 -4.24
N THR A 23 1.57 14.24 -3.49
CA THR A 23 2.82 13.47 -3.33
C THR A 23 2.89 12.63 -2.06
N ALA A 24 2.44 13.15 -0.91
CA ALA A 24 2.68 12.50 0.39
C ALA A 24 1.39 12.22 1.17
N LEU A 25 0.45 13.17 1.21
CA LEU A 25 -0.71 13.10 2.12
C LEU A 25 -1.54 11.83 1.95
N LEU A 26 -1.76 11.41 0.70
CA LEU A 26 -2.54 10.21 0.39
C LEU A 26 -1.89 8.92 0.93
N ASP A 27 -0.58 8.85 0.96
CA ASP A 27 0.14 7.69 1.51
C ASP A 27 0.13 7.72 3.04
N ILE A 28 0.27 8.90 3.66
CA ILE A 28 0.11 9.05 5.12
C ILE A 28 -1.30 8.61 5.55
N ILE A 29 -2.34 9.06 4.87
CA ILE A 29 -3.74 8.66 5.12
C ILE A 29 -3.90 7.13 5.07
N GLN A 30 -3.18 6.46 4.18
CA GLN A 30 -3.22 5.01 4.07
C GLN A 30 -2.45 4.32 5.21
N PHE A 31 -1.27 4.83 5.60
CA PHE A 31 -0.57 4.33 6.78
C PHE A 31 -1.41 4.47 8.05
N LEU A 32 -2.04 5.62 8.27
CA LEU A 32 -2.92 5.85 9.41
C LEU A 32 -4.17 4.96 9.37
N LYS A 33 -4.69 4.66 8.18
CA LYS A 33 -5.77 3.67 8.05
C LYS A 33 -5.34 2.30 8.59
N PHE A 34 -4.15 1.83 8.20
CA PHE A 34 -3.62 0.55 8.69
C PHE A 34 -3.39 0.56 10.20
N HIS A 35 -3.11 1.73 10.78
CA HIS A 35 -3.05 1.88 12.23
C HIS A 35 -4.42 1.71 12.88
N ILE A 36 -5.42 2.43 12.39
CA ILE A 36 -6.80 2.38 12.90
C ILE A 36 -7.39 0.97 12.77
N ASP A 37 -7.11 0.30 11.66
CA ASP A 37 -7.56 -1.07 11.41
C ASP A 37 -6.78 -2.12 12.23
N GLY A 38 -5.78 -1.70 13.03
CA GLY A 38 -5.05 -2.55 13.98
C GLY A 38 -3.91 -3.38 13.37
N TYR A 39 -3.56 -3.17 12.10
CA TYR A 39 -2.47 -3.91 11.45
C TYR A 39 -1.08 -3.40 11.88
N ILE A 40 -0.98 -2.09 12.16
CA ILE A 40 0.25 -1.46 12.63
C ILE A 40 -0.01 -0.55 13.85
N SER A 41 1.02 -0.29 14.64
CA SER A 41 1.03 0.75 15.66
C SER A 41 2.02 1.83 15.24
N VAL A 42 1.53 3.00 14.84
CA VAL A 42 2.38 4.11 14.39
C VAL A 42 2.76 4.94 15.60
N LEU A 43 4.04 4.92 15.94
CA LEU A 43 4.65 5.78 16.95
C LEU A 43 5.19 7.04 16.28
N LYS A 44 5.14 8.16 16.98
CA LYS A 44 5.61 9.46 16.48
C LYS A 44 6.31 10.23 17.58
N LYS A 45 7.15 11.18 17.17
CA LYS A 45 7.78 12.12 18.09
C LYS A 45 6.77 13.20 18.51
N SER A 46 6.82 13.66 19.75
CA SER A 46 5.90 14.68 20.29
C SER A 46 5.93 16.00 19.49
N ASP A 47 7.09 16.36 18.96
CA ASP A 47 7.30 17.60 18.20
C ASP A 47 6.90 17.52 16.71
N ILE A 48 6.39 16.38 16.21
CA ILE A 48 6.17 16.17 14.77
C ILE A 48 5.25 17.23 14.14
N TYR A 49 4.29 17.77 14.90
CA TYR A 49 3.35 18.78 14.44
C TYR A 49 4.00 20.15 14.18
N SER A 50 5.20 20.39 14.73
CA SER A 50 5.99 21.59 14.50
C SER A 50 6.84 21.53 13.23
N ARG A 51 6.92 20.36 12.57
CA ARG A 51 7.70 20.19 11.34
C ARG A 51 7.11 21.02 10.20
N GLN A 52 7.99 21.66 9.44
CA GLN A 52 7.61 22.44 8.27
C GLN A 52 7.30 21.52 7.09
N VAL A 53 6.25 21.83 6.35
CA VAL A 53 5.77 21.03 5.20
C VAL A 53 6.08 21.76 3.89
N TYR A 54 5.62 23.00 3.74
CA TYR A 54 5.90 23.84 2.56
C TYR A 54 5.95 25.32 2.97
N ASN A 55 6.78 26.13 2.30
CA ASN A 55 6.88 27.58 2.50
C ASN A 55 6.87 28.05 3.98
N GLY A 56 7.53 27.31 4.87
CA GLY A 56 7.59 27.59 6.31
C GLY A 56 6.30 27.27 7.10
N ILE A 57 5.26 26.75 6.43
CA ILE A 57 4.01 26.30 7.05
C ILE A 57 4.24 24.98 7.77
N ILE A 58 3.98 24.98 9.07
CA ILE A 58 4.08 23.77 9.91
C ILE A 58 2.88 22.84 9.73
N LEU A 59 3.09 21.54 10.00
CA LEU A 59 2.07 20.50 9.89
C LEU A 59 0.81 20.83 10.70
N GLN A 60 0.95 21.36 11.92
CA GLN A 60 -0.20 21.80 12.73
C GLN A 60 -1.07 22.84 12.01
N ARG A 61 -0.44 23.75 11.26
CA ARG A 61 -1.16 24.81 10.51
C ARG A 61 -1.83 24.23 9.27
N VAL A 62 -1.21 23.28 8.57
CA VAL A 62 -1.86 22.52 7.48
C VAL A 62 -3.14 21.84 7.99
N LEU A 63 -3.09 21.31 9.22
CA LEU A 63 -4.21 20.63 9.87
C LEU A 63 -5.27 21.55 10.44
N THR A 64 -4.99 22.82 10.72
CA THR A 64 -5.97 23.74 11.35
C THR A 64 -6.46 24.84 10.42
N SER A 65 -5.72 25.11 9.33
CA SER A 65 -6.06 26.19 8.40
C SER A 65 -7.45 25.99 7.78
N PRO A 66 -8.30 27.03 7.73
CA PRO A 66 -9.59 27.00 7.05
C PRO A 66 -9.48 26.73 5.55
N ASP A 67 -8.39 27.18 4.92
CA ASP A 67 -8.24 27.15 3.46
C ASP A 67 -7.89 25.74 2.97
N THR A 68 -6.99 25.02 3.66
CA THR A 68 -6.65 23.61 3.38
C THR A 68 -7.65 22.64 4.03
N GLY A 69 -8.23 23.05 5.16
CA GLY A 69 -9.14 22.27 6.02
C GLY A 69 -10.48 21.87 5.42
N ARG A 70 -10.81 22.37 4.22
CA ARG A 70 -12.07 22.09 3.51
C ARG A 70 -11.99 20.86 2.60
N SER A 71 -10.79 20.42 2.20
CA SER A 71 -10.65 19.22 1.37
C SER A 71 -11.06 17.95 2.12
N ASP A 72 -11.66 17.00 1.41
CA ASP A 72 -12.10 15.72 1.99
C ASP A 72 -10.91 14.91 2.50
N GLU A 73 -9.76 15.00 1.82
CA GLU A 73 -8.49 14.39 2.21
C GLU A 73 -8.00 14.94 3.54
N ILE A 74 -8.06 16.27 3.75
CA ILE A 74 -7.65 16.87 5.03
C ILE A 74 -8.64 16.52 6.14
N ARG A 75 -9.94 16.48 5.86
CA ARG A 75 -10.94 16.02 6.84
C ARG A 75 -10.64 14.58 7.27
N LYS A 76 -10.36 13.70 6.29
CA LYS A 76 -9.97 12.31 6.54
C LYS A 76 -8.65 12.22 7.31
N PHE A 77 -7.63 12.97 6.89
CA PHE A 77 -6.33 13.01 7.54
C PHE A 77 -6.44 13.46 8.99
N LYS A 78 -7.18 14.55 9.28
CA LYS A 78 -7.45 15.01 10.65
C LYS A 78 -8.16 13.92 11.46
N SER A 79 -9.23 13.34 10.92
CA SER A 79 -10.00 12.29 11.59
C SER A 79 -9.13 11.08 11.94
N GLN A 80 -8.21 10.70 11.05
CA GLN A 80 -7.31 9.58 11.28
C GLN A 80 -6.15 9.93 12.21
N LEU A 81 -5.56 11.13 12.05
CA LEU A 81 -4.53 11.62 12.95
C LEU A 81 -5.02 11.72 14.38
N PHE A 82 -6.29 12.06 14.59
CA PHE A 82 -6.88 12.11 15.92
C PHE A 82 -6.73 10.79 16.68
N SER A 83 -6.78 9.64 15.98
CA SER A 83 -6.59 8.32 16.61
C SER A 83 -5.18 8.10 17.17
N ILE A 84 -4.18 8.82 16.64
CA ILE A 84 -2.81 8.76 17.11
C ILE A 84 -2.39 10.00 17.90
N PHE A 85 -3.24 11.02 18.02
CA PHE A 85 -2.85 12.36 18.50
C PHE A 85 -2.47 12.37 19.99
N SER A 86 -3.14 11.57 20.80
CA SER A 86 -3.00 11.61 22.26
C SER A 86 -1.90 10.71 22.82
N GLU A 87 -1.63 9.53 22.26
CA GLU A 87 -0.57 8.58 22.68
C GLU A 87 -0.42 7.47 21.60
N PRO A 88 0.72 6.75 21.48
CA PRO A 88 1.97 6.92 22.22
C PRO A 88 2.99 7.79 21.49
N PHE A 89 3.60 8.73 22.23
CA PHE A 89 4.80 9.44 21.78
C PHE A 89 6.04 8.66 22.19
N TRP A 90 6.90 8.31 21.23
CA TRP A 90 8.06 7.47 21.55
C TRP A 90 9.09 8.19 22.42
N ASP A 91 9.16 9.52 22.34
CA ASP A 91 10.13 10.37 23.05
C ASP A 91 9.77 10.60 24.53
N VAL A 92 8.59 10.16 24.97
CA VAL A 92 8.25 10.08 26.42
C VAL A 92 8.95 8.89 27.08
N ASN A 93 9.10 7.78 26.36
CA ASN A 93 9.76 6.56 26.82
C ASN A 93 10.87 6.16 25.84
N SER A 94 11.81 7.08 25.61
CA SER A 94 12.91 6.91 24.66
C SER A 94 13.85 5.77 25.07
N PHE A 95 14.24 4.95 24.09
CA PHE A 95 15.22 3.87 24.26
C PHE A 95 16.63 4.34 23.93
N CYS A 96 16.78 5.48 23.25
CA CYS A 96 18.06 6.12 23.02
C CYS A 96 18.76 6.46 24.36
N GLY A 97 19.90 5.83 24.62
CA GLY A 97 20.71 6.11 25.81
C GLY A 97 21.43 7.46 25.76
N GLU A 98 21.51 8.14 26.90
CA GLU A 98 22.26 9.39 27.07
C GLU A 98 23.74 9.19 26.68
N GLY A 99 24.26 10.04 25.80
CA GLY A 99 25.67 10.01 25.36
C GLY A 99 25.99 9.14 24.15
N SER A 100 25.07 8.29 23.68
CA SER A 100 25.25 7.53 22.43
C SER A 100 25.23 8.46 21.21
N LYS A 101 25.98 8.14 20.14
CA LYS A 101 25.91 8.88 18.87
C LYS A 101 25.45 7.96 17.75
N TYR A 102 24.40 8.39 17.06
CA TYR A 102 23.82 7.68 15.94
C TYR A 102 24.08 8.44 14.65
N PHE A 103 24.46 7.73 13.60
CA PHE A 103 24.82 8.32 12.31
C PHE A 103 24.02 7.69 11.18
N TYR A 104 23.50 8.53 10.29
CA TYR A 104 23.03 8.16 8.96
C TYR A 104 23.99 8.78 7.95
N GLY A 105 24.76 7.94 7.25
CA GLY A 105 25.94 8.42 6.52
C GLY A 105 26.91 9.11 7.47
N ASP A 106 27.19 10.39 7.22
CA ASP A 106 28.04 11.24 8.07
C ASP A 106 27.24 12.20 8.97
N VAL A 107 25.90 12.12 8.94
CA VAL A 107 25.01 13.03 9.68
C VAL A 107 24.61 12.42 11.01
N ILE A 108 24.75 13.19 12.09
CA ILE A 108 24.30 12.81 13.43
C ILE A 108 22.76 12.88 13.49
N VAL A 109 22.12 11.78 13.87
CA VAL A 109 20.65 11.63 13.92
C VAL A 109 20.12 11.31 15.32
N ASN A 110 20.81 11.77 16.35
CA ASN A 110 20.37 11.65 17.74
C ASN A 110 18.97 12.27 17.97
N ASN A 111 18.24 11.73 18.95
CA ASN A 111 16.89 12.20 19.33
C ASN A 111 15.92 12.26 18.14
N SER A 112 16.06 11.30 17.22
CA SER A 112 15.20 11.14 16.06
C SER A 112 14.61 9.74 15.99
N ALA A 113 13.56 9.58 15.17
CA ALA A 113 12.98 8.26 14.91
C ALA A 113 13.99 7.25 14.35
N LEU A 114 15.05 7.69 13.66
CA LEU A 114 16.08 6.79 13.13
C LEU A 114 16.89 6.12 14.25
N ALA A 115 17.36 6.93 15.20
CA ALA A 115 18.08 6.42 16.37
C ALA A 115 17.17 5.54 17.23
N GLU A 116 15.90 5.95 17.39
CA GLU A 116 14.95 5.20 18.20
C GLU A 116 14.57 3.86 17.56
N CYS A 117 14.41 3.81 16.23
CA CYS A 117 14.23 2.55 15.50
C CYS A 117 15.41 1.59 15.68
N TYR A 118 16.64 2.11 15.67
CA TYR A 118 17.84 1.31 15.91
C TYR A 118 17.82 0.65 17.29
N GLU A 119 17.44 1.38 18.34
CA GLU A 119 17.38 0.81 19.69
C GLU A 119 16.21 -0.15 19.88
N ARG A 120 15.03 0.19 19.34
CA ARG A 120 13.82 -0.63 19.46
C ARG A 120 13.79 -1.86 18.55
N LYS A 121 14.64 -1.91 17.52
CA LYS A 121 14.62 -2.94 16.46
C LYS A 121 13.27 -3.00 15.72
N ILE A 122 12.72 -1.84 15.39
CA ILE A 122 11.43 -1.72 14.68
C ILE A 122 11.56 -0.91 13.41
N ASN A 123 10.55 -1.03 12.55
CA ASN A 123 10.58 -0.48 11.20
C ASN A 123 10.22 1.01 11.18
N LEU A 124 10.61 1.67 10.09
CA LEU A 124 10.42 3.09 9.87
C LEU A 124 9.39 3.35 8.77
N ILE A 125 8.67 4.46 8.84
CA ILE A 125 7.90 5.06 7.76
C ILE A 125 8.49 6.42 7.44
N SER A 126 8.86 6.66 6.19
CA SER A 126 9.37 7.96 5.72
C SER A 126 8.50 8.52 4.59
N LEU A 127 8.31 9.83 4.58
CA LEU A 127 7.57 10.52 3.52
C LEU A 127 8.44 10.76 2.29
N ASN A 128 7.80 10.76 1.13
CA ASN A 128 8.39 11.10 -0.16
C ASN A 128 7.87 12.50 -0.61
N PRO A 129 8.72 13.40 -1.12
CA PRO A 129 10.17 13.32 -1.23
C PRO A 129 10.89 13.55 0.10
N SER A 130 12.01 12.86 0.27
CA SER A 130 12.99 13.11 1.34
C SER A 130 14.32 12.44 0.99
N GLU A 131 15.35 12.69 1.80
CA GLU A 131 16.63 11.96 1.69
C GLU A 131 16.50 10.48 2.11
N TYR A 132 15.41 10.13 2.82
CA TYR A 132 15.16 8.83 3.44
C TYR A 132 14.24 7.93 2.60
N ILE A 133 14.41 7.94 1.27
CA ILE A 133 13.53 7.20 0.35
C ILE A 133 13.95 5.73 0.14
N GLN A 134 15.11 5.33 0.64
CA GLN A 134 15.57 3.95 0.48
C GLN A 134 14.74 3.00 1.33
N ASN A 135 14.44 1.80 0.81
CA ASN A 135 13.70 0.77 1.55
C ASN A 135 14.49 0.22 2.74
N VAL A 136 15.82 0.40 2.75
CA VAL A 136 16.71 0.00 3.83
C VAL A 136 17.56 1.21 4.18
N ILE A 137 17.60 1.56 5.46
CA ILE A 137 18.38 2.66 6.00
C ILE A 137 19.42 2.09 6.95
N ASN A 138 20.69 2.29 6.63
CA ASN A 138 21.79 1.88 7.50
C ASN A 138 22.04 2.95 8.57
N ILE A 139 21.91 2.58 9.84
CA ILE A 139 22.23 3.44 10.98
C ILE A 139 23.44 2.87 11.70
N LYS A 140 24.40 3.76 12.00
CA LYS A 140 25.60 3.42 12.76
C LYS A 140 25.50 3.95 14.17
N LYS A 141 25.86 3.11 15.14
CA LYS A 141 26.09 3.48 16.54
C LYS A 141 27.48 3.00 16.93
N ASP A 142 28.37 3.95 17.22
CA ASP A 142 29.78 3.68 17.51
C ASP A 142 30.46 2.84 16.41
N CYS A 143 30.82 1.59 16.70
CA CYS A 143 31.45 0.65 15.76
C CYS A 143 30.46 -0.31 15.08
N PHE A 144 29.18 -0.25 15.43
CA PHE A 144 28.14 -1.14 14.92
C PHE A 144 27.27 -0.43 13.90
N SER A 145 26.78 -1.19 12.92
CA SER A 145 25.85 -0.72 11.92
C SER A 145 24.71 -1.71 11.77
N GLU A 146 23.49 -1.20 11.66
CA GLU A 146 22.32 -2.03 11.41
C GLU A 146 21.44 -1.43 10.33
N ASP A 147 20.78 -2.33 9.61
CA ASP A 147 19.88 -2.02 8.52
C ASP A 147 18.44 -1.99 9.03
N LEU A 148 17.81 -0.83 8.93
CA LEU A 148 16.41 -0.61 9.28
C LEU A 148 15.55 -0.71 8.03
N LEU A 149 14.47 -1.49 8.10
CA LEU A 149 13.47 -1.49 7.04
C LEU A 149 12.65 -0.19 7.10
N ASN A 150 12.53 0.46 5.96
CA ASN A 150 11.83 1.73 5.81
C ASN A 150 10.73 1.64 4.74
N PHE A 151 9.52 2.04 5.10
CA PHE A 151 8.36 2.05 4.22
C PHE A 151 8.09 3.47 3.74
N THR A 152 8.23 3.70 2.44
CA THR A 152 7.98 4.99 1.79
C THR A 152 6.63 5.08 1.09
N ASN A 153 5.93 3.95 0.99
CA ASN A 153 4.63 3.85 0.36
C ASN A 153 3.86 2.66 0.94
N ILE A 154 2.54 2.64 0.72
CA ILE A 154 1.68 1.58 1.25
C ILE A 154 2.02 0.20 0.66
N LYS A 155 2.51 0.16 -0.60
CA LYS A 155 2.72 -1.07 -1.35
C LYS A 155 3.84 -1.90 -0.70
N SER A 156 4.93 -1.25 -0.28
CA SER A 156 6.02 -1.93 0.44
C SER A 156 5.59 -2.40 1.83
N LEU A 157 4.84 -1.59 2.58
CA LEU A 157 4.30 -1.99 3.88
C LEU A 157 3.38 -3.22 3.76
N VAL A 158 2.39 -3.17 2.87
CA VAL A 158 1.41 -4.25 2.70
C VAL A 158 2.09 -5.53 2.24
N HIS A 159 3.10 -5.43 1.37
CA HIS A 159 3.90 -6.58 0.96
C HIS A 159 4.63 -7.21 2.15
N HIS A 160 5.27 -6.40 3.00
CA HIS A 160 5.94 -6.87 4.20
C HIS A 160 4.94 -7.54 5.17
N LEU A 161 3.80 -6.91 5.43
CA LEU A 161 2.75 -7.47 6.29
C LEU A 161 2.25 -8.81 5.75
N TYR A 162 2.09 -8.95 4.43
CA TYR A 162 1.63 -10.20 3.82
C TYR A 162 2.65 -11.33 3.93
N ILE A 163 3.94 -11.05 3.62
CA ILE A 163 5.02 -12.04 3.76
C ILE A 163 5.10 -12.55 5.21
N ASN A 164 4.91 -11.66 6.18
CA ASN A 164 4.90 -11.99 7.61
C ASN A 164 3.54 -12.48 8.13
N LYS A 165 2.61 -12.85 7.23
CA LYS A 165 1.27 -13.41 7.57
C LYS A 165 0.44 -12.53 8.52
N CYS A 166 0.68 -11.22 8.54
CA CYS A 166 -0.04 -10.26 9.37
C CYS A 166 -1.34 -9.76 8.71
N VAL A 167 -1.51 -9.99 7.41
CA VAL A 167 -2.70 -9.60 6.64
C VAL A 167 -3.14 -10.72 5.72
N SER A 168 -4.44 -10.79 5.42
CA SER A 168 -5.00 -11.75 4.48
C SER A 168 -4.58 -11.45 3.04
N PHE A 169 -4.65 -12.47 2.17
CA PHE A 169 -4.40 -12.28 0.74
C PHE A 169 -5.39 -11.32 0.07
N GLU A 170 -6.64 -11.28 0.54
CA GLU A 170 -7.61 -10.28 0.10
C GLU A 170 -7.11 -8.86 0.38
N LEU A 171 -6.73 -8.58 1.63
CA LEU A 171 -6.29 -7.25 2.03
C LEU A 171 -5.00 -6.86 1.29
N PHE A 172 -4.08 -7.82 1.13
CA PHE A 172 -2.90 -7.66 0.30
C PHE A 172 -3.28 -7.23 -1.12
N CYS A 173 -4.15 -7.97 -1.80
CA CYS A 173 -4.53 -7.69 -3.18
C CYS A 173 -5.21 -6.33 -3.35
N ARG A 174 -6.15 -5.99 -2.46
CA ARG A 174 -6.89 -4.71 -2.52
C ARG A 174 -5.98 -3.49 -2.39
N ASN A 175 -4.91 -3.58 -1.61
CA ASN A 175 -4.02 -2.44 -1.36
C ASN A 175 -2.79 -2.44 -2.29
N TYR A 176 -2.16 -3.61 -2.52
CA TYR A 176 -0.96 -3.72 -3.36
C TYR A 176 -1.24 -3.38 -4.83
N TYR A 177 -2.44 -3.71 -5.32
CA TYR A 177 -2.86 -3.46 -6.70
C TYR A 177 -3.79 -2.23 -6.86
N ALA A 178 -4.01 -1.41 -5.82
CA ALA A 178 -5.00 -0.32 -5.81
C ALA A 178 -4.82 0.76 -6.91
N LYS A 179 -3.65 0.80 -7.55
CA LYS A 179 -3.30 1.73 -8.65
C LYS A 179 -2.72 1.00 -9.87
N THR A 180 -3.05 -0.28 -10.07
CA THR A 180 -2.62 -1.06 -11.24
C THR A 180 -3.80 -1.33 -12.18
N LYS A 181 -3.55 -2.09 -13.24
CA LYS A 181 -4.56 -2.55 -14.20
C LYS A 181 -5.57 -3.55 -13.61
N ILE A 182 -5.41 -3.98 -12.36
CA ILE A 182 -6.35 -4.89 -11.67
C ILE A 182 -7.00 -4.19 -10.49
N ASN A 183 -8.31 -4.41 -10.33
CA ASN A 183 -9.08 -3.86 -9.22
C ASN A 183 -9.98 -4.93 -8.56
N PHE A 184 -9.95 -4.98 -7.23
CA PHE A 184 -10.66 -5.97 -6.42
C PHE A 184 -11.91 -5.41 -5.72
N THR A 185 -12.35 -4.18 -6.02
CA THR A 185 -13.48 -3.55 -5.31
C THR A 185 -14.84 -4.19 -5.60
N LYS A 186 -14.95 -4.98 -6.69
CA LYS A 186 -16.19 -5.63 -7.13
C LYS A 186 -16.20 -7.14 -6.90
N ILE A 187 -15.16 -7.69 -6.28
CA ILE A 187 -15.02 -9.13 -6.11
C ILE A 187 -16.00 -9.67 -5.06
N ASN A 188 -16.59 -10.82 -5.35
CA ASN A 188 -17.29 -11.61 -4.35
C ASN A 188 -16.27 -12.42 -3.53
N ILE A 189 -16.10 -12.03 -2.27
CA ILE A 189 -15.10 -12.61 -1.37
C ILE A 189 -15.38 -14.11 -1.10
N ARG A 190 -16.65 -14.47 -0.89
CA ARG A 190 -17.09 -15.85 -0.57
C ARG A 190 -16.85 -16.82 -1.71
N ASP A 191 -17.09 -16.36 -2.93
CA ASP A 191 -16.88 -17.15 -4.15
C ASP A 191 -15.43 -17.02 -4.67
N SER A 192 -14.54 -16.37 -3.92
CA SER A 192 -13.16 -16.09 -4.34
C SER A 192 -12.16 -16.37 -3.22
N PHE A 193 -11.79 -15.35 -2.43
CA PHE A 193 -10.70 -15.42 -1.46
C PHE A 193 -10.94 -16.45 -0.35
N GLU A 194 -12.18 -16.63 0.12
CA GLU A 194 -12.51 -17.59 1.19
C GLU A 194 -12.32 -19.06 0.77
N LEU A 195 -12.22 -19.33 -0.54
CA LEU A 195 -12.07 -20.69 -1.08
C LEU A 195 -10.60 -21.06 -1.34
N LEU A 196 -9.66 -20.13 -1.20
CA LEU A 196 -8.26 -20.34 -1.55
C LEU A 196 -7.50 -21.09 -0.45
N SER A 197 -6.71 -22.06 -0.85
CA SER A 197 -5.60 -22.58 -0.03
C SER A 197 -4.32 -21.76 -0.24
N GLU A 198 -3.32 -21.93 0.62
CA GLU A 198 -2.04 -21.21 0.49
C GLU A 198 -1.31 -21.45 -0.84
N SER A 199 -1.43 -22.66 -1.42
CA SER A 199 -0.84 -22.95 -2.73
C SER A 199 -1.60 -22.21 -3.84
N ASP A 200 -2.91 -22.08 -3.72
CA ASP A 200 -3.73 -21.34 -4.67
C ASP A 200 -3.38 -19.85 -4.64
N GLU A 201 -3.23 -19.25 -3.44
CA GLU A 201 -2.81 -17.85 -3.28
C GLU A 201 -1.54 -17.53 -4.07
N LYS A 202 -0.52 -18.41 -4.01
CA LYS A 202 0.73 -18.23 -4.76
C LYS A 202 0.50 -18.18 -6.27
N GLN A 203 -0.37 -19.03 -6.80
CA GLN A 203 -0.72 -19.07 -8.22
C GLN A 203 -1.47 -17.80 -8.65
N PHE A 204 -2.46 -17.37 -7.85
CA PHE A 204 -3.19 -16.13 -8.08
C PHE A 204 -2.28 -14.92 -7.99
N LYS A 205 -1.42 -14.82 -6.97
CA LYS A 205 -0.45 -13.73 -6.82
C LYS A 205 0.44 -13.60 -8.06
N SER A 206 1.03 -14.71 -8.52
CA SER A 206 1.88 -14.71 -9.72
C SER A 206 1.14 -14.23 -10.97
N SER A 207 -0.12 -14.64 -11.13
CA SER A 207 -0.94 -14.25 -12.27
C SER A 207 -1.37 -12.78 -12.21
N PHE A 208 -1.70 -12.26 -11.03
CA PHE A 208 -2.03 -10.84 -10.83
C PHE A 208 -0.83 -9.93 -11.05
N GLU A 209 0.36 -10.38 -10.64
CA GLU A 209 1.62 -9.70 -10.90
C GLU A 209 1.92 -9.66 -12.40
N MET A 210 1.81 -10.81 -13.09
CA MET A 210 1.95 -10.88 -14.55
C MET A 210 0.97 -9.94 -15.25
N PHE A 211 -0.31 -9.98 -14.91
CA PHE A 211 -1.33 -9.13 -15.53
C PHE A 211 -1.08 -7.64 -15.25
N SER A 212 -0.73 -7.27 -14.02
CA SER A 212 -0.46 -5.87 -13.67
C SER A 212 0.73 -5.29 -14.43
N ASN A 213 1.76 -6.11 -14.68
CA ASN A 213 3.00 -5.70 -15.34
C ASN A 213 2.95 -5.84 -16.88
N THR A 214 1.96 -6.55 -17.44
CA THR A 214 1.84 -6.73 -18.90
C THR A 214 1.00 -5.62 -19.52
N ASP A 215 1.40 -5.10 -20.67
CA ASP A 215 0.61 -4.12 -21.42
C ASP A 215 -0.65 -4.71 -22.02
N TRP A 216 -1.70 -3.89 -22.13
CA TRP A 216 -3.01 -4.35 -22.61
C TRP A 216 -2.94 -4.99 -23.99
N ASN A 217 -2.13 -4.45 -24.90
CA ASN A 217 -1.94 -5.03 -26.24
C ASN A 217 -1.39 -6.46 -26.15
N ASN A 218 -0.42 -6.70 -25.26
CA ASN A 218 0.16 -8.03 -25.04
C ASN A 218 -0.83 -8.96 -24.31
N ILE A 219 -1.60 -8.45 -23.35
CA ILE A 219 -2.65 -9.23 -22.67
C ILE A 219 -3.69 -9.71 -23.69
N ILE A 220 -4.15 -8.83 -24.58
CA ILE A 220 -5.14 -9.14 -25.60
C ILE A 220 -4.59 -10.15 -26.62
N GLN A 221 -3.33 -10.00 -27.04
CA GLN A 221 -2.67 -10.94 -27.97
C GLN A 221 -2.46 -12.34 -27.38
N GLN A 222 -2.35 -12.46 -26.06
CA GLN A 222 -2.30 -13.76 -25.37
C GLN A 222 -3.65 -14.50 -25.43
N GLY A 223 -4.73 -13.80 -25.74
CA GLY A 223 -6.03 -14.39 -26.05
C GLY A 223 -6.09 -15.02 -27.44
N GLY A 224 -6.94 -16.04 -27.65
CA GLY A 224 -7.21 -16.61 -28.98
C GLY A 224 -7.09 -18.13 -29.07
N LYS A 225 -6.83 -18.63 -30.29
CA LYS A 225 -6.65 -20.07 -30.59
C LYS A 225 -5.22 -20.33 -31.11
N GLY A 226 -4.73 -21.55 -30.92
CA GLY A 226 -3.42 -21.97 -31.44
C GLY A 226 -2.23 -21.42 -30.65
N ALA A 227 -1.10 -21.20 -31.32
CA ALA A 227 0.19 -20.85 -30.71
C ALA A 227 0.19 -19.51 -29.93
N ALA A 228 -0.78 -18.63 -30.17
CA ALA A 228 -0.92 -17.36 -29.45
C ALA A 228 -1.49 -17.51 -28.03
N LYS A 229 -2.24 -18.60 -27.74
CA LYS A 229 -2.88 -18.81 -26.43
C LYS A 229 -1.88 -19.28 -25.38
N THR A 230 -1.13 -18.33 -24.83
CA THR A 230 -0.10 -18.54 -23.82
C THR A 230 -0.32 -17.62 -22.62
N GLY A 231 0.35 -17.90 -21.50
CA GLY A 231 0.29 -17.04 -20.31
C GLY A 231 -1.13 -16.84 -19.79
N LEU A 232 -1.58 -15.59 -19.74
CA LEU A 232 -2.87 -15.17 -19.18
C LEU A 232 -4.06 -15.61 -20.03
N ALA A 233 -3.88 -15.94 -21.31
CA ALA A 233 -4.97 -16.45 -22.15
C ALA A 233 -6.29 -15.64 -22.03
N TYR A 234 -6.18 -14.30 -22.03
CA TYR A 234 -7.28 -13.39 -21.78
C TYR A 234 -8.34 -13.48 -22.89
N GLU A 235 -9.55 -13.92 -22.56
CA GLU A 235 -10.60 -14.15 -23.56
C GLU A 235 -11.99 -13.77 -23.08
N LYS A 236 -12.85 -13.43 -24.03
CA LYS A 236 -14.26 -13.13 -23.76
C LYS A 236 -14.94 -14.38 -23.22
N TYR A 237 -15.65 -14.23 -22.10
CA TYR A 237 -16.40 -15.34 -21.53
C TYR A 237 -17.68 -15.60 -22.33
N HIS A 238 -18.09 -16.85 -22.53
CA HIS A 238 -19.25 -17.15 -23.37
C HIS A 238 -20.58 -16.86 -22.65
N ASN A 239 -20.70 -17.21 -21.35
CA ASN A 239 -21.92 -17.04 -20.57
C ASN A 239 -21.94 -15.67 -19.85
N GLN A 240 -22.16 -14.62 -20.64
CA GLN A 240 -22.24 -13.24 -20.14
C GLN A 240 -23.37 -13.05 -19.12
N GLU A 241 -24.52 -13.72 -19.34
CA GLU A 241 -25.74 -13.51 -18.56
C GLU A 241 -25.61 -13.97 -17.11
N TYR A 242 -24.80 -15.01 -16.85
CA TYR A 242 -24.50 -15.46 -15.49
C TYR A 242 -23.99 -14.32 -14.61
N PHE A 243 -22.93 -13.63 -15.06
CA PHE A 243 -22.31 -12.54 -14.31
C PHE A 243 -23.15 -11.27 -14.34
N LYS A 244 -23.80 -10.95 -15.46
CA LYS A 244 -24.69 -9.79 -15.54
C LYS A 244 -25.82 -9.86 -14.53
N ARG A 245 -26.47 -11.02 -14.40
CA ARG A 245 -27.54 -11.24 -13.41
C ARG A 245 -26.99 -11.27 -11.98
N LYS A 246 -25.91 -12.01 -11.74
CA LYS A 246 -25.34 -12.17 -10.38
C LYS A 246 -24.82 -10.86 -9.80
N TYR A 247 -24.21 -10.00 -10.62
CA TYR A 247 -23.59 -8.75 -10.18
C TYR A 247 -24.34 -7.48 -10.62
N SER A 248 -25.54 -7.63 -11.20
CA SER A 248 -26.37 -6.52 -11.70
C SER A 248 -25.60 -5.55 -12.62
N LEU A 249 -24.82 -6.10 -13.55
CA LEU A 249 -23.95 -5.32 -14.43
C LEU A 249 -24.71 -4.78 -15.64
N SER A 250 -24.35 -3.57 -16.09
CA SER A 250 -24.85 -3.02 -17.36
C SER A 250 -24.40 -3.85 -18.56
N ASN A 251 -25.11 -3.70 -19.69
CA ASN A 251 -24.79 -4.42 -20.92
C ASN A 251 -23.42 -4.08 -21.53
N GLU A 252 -22.88 -2.91 -21.20
CA GLU A 252 -21.57 -2.44 -21.64
C GLU A 252 -20.41 -3.19 -20.95
N ASN A 253 -20.65 -3.74 -19.76
CA ASN A 253 -19.63 -4.50 -19.02
C ASN A 253 -19.50 -5.91 -19.58
N VAL A 254 -18.73 -6.05 -20.66
CA VAL A 254 -18.42 -7.35 -21.25
C VAL A 254 -17.49 -8.13 -20.33
N ILE A 255 -17.87 -9.37 -20.03
CA ILE A 255 -17.14 -10.26 -19.15
C ILE A 255 -16.03 -10.98 -19.90
N TYR A 256 -14.85 -10.96 -19.32
CA TYR A 256 -13.67 -11.68 -19.76
C TYR A 256 -13.16 -12.58 -18.64
N LYS A 257 -12.32 -13.52 -19.02
CA LYS A 257 -11.57 -14.37 -18.10
C LYS A 257 -10.10 -14.38 -18.48
N PHE A 258 -9.23 -14.50 -17.48
CA PHE A 258 -7.83 -14.85 -17.71
C PHE A 258 -7.45 -16.08 -16.88
N ARG A 259 -6.47 -16.80 -17.41
CA ARG A 259 -5.84 -17.98 -16.86
C ARG A 259 -4.94 -17.61 -15.69
N VAL A 260 -5.16 -18.31 -14.59
CA VAL A 260 -4.28 -18.31 -13.42
C VAL A 260 -3.41 -19.57 -13.44
N THR A 261 -4.05 -20.74 -13.56
CA THR A 261 -3.39 -22.02 -13.84
C THR A 261 -4.16 -22.74 -14.95
N GLN A 262 -3.77 -23.93 -15.42
CA GLN A 262 -4.63 -24.63 -16.40
C GLN A 262 -6.08 -24.81 -15.91
N LYS A 263 -6.27 -25.03 -14.59
CA LYS A 263 -7.57 -25.19 -13.95
C LYS A 263 -8.21 -23.86 -13.51
N TYR A 264 -7.41 -22.91 -13.03
CA TYR A 264 -7.94 -21.70 -12.37
C TYR A 264 -8.14 -20.53 -13.32
N ARG A 265 -9.22 -19.80 -13.13
CA ARG A 265 -9.53 -18.58 -13.88
C ARG A 265 -9.94 -17.45 -12.93
N ALA A 266 -9.66 -16.22 -13.35
CA ALA A 266 -10.24 -15.03 -12.74
C ALA A 266 -11.17 -14.37 -13.76
N PHE A 267 -12.38 -14.05 -13.32
CA PHE A 267 -13.43 -13.42 -14.13
C PHE A 267 -13.59 -11.97 -13.75
N GLY A 268 -13.92 -11.14 -14.74
CA GLY A 268 -14.10 -9.73 -14.53
C GLY A 268 -14.49 -9.00 -15.81
N PHE A 269 -14.57 -7.68 -15.73
CA PHE A 269 -14.77 -6.83 -16.89
C PHE A 269 -13.73 -5.74 -16.92
N ARG A 270 -13.40 -5.28 -18.12
CA ARG A 270 -12.52 -4.12 -18.32
C ARG A 270 -13.39 -2.87 -18.46
N LYS A 271 -13.03 -1.82 -17.74
CA LYS A 271 -13.52 -0.45 -17.98
C LYS A 271 -12.30 0.46 -18.05
N ASP A 272 -12.17 1.17 -19.16
CA ASP A 272 -10.97 1.93 -19.51
C ASP A 272 -9.72 1.04 -19.43
N ASP A 273 -8.70 1.39 -18.66
CA ASP A 273 -7.49 0.59 -18.49
C ASP A 273 -7.48 -0.31 -17.25
N ILE A 274 -8.63 -0.48 -16.59
CA ILE A 274 -8.75 -1.24 -15.35
C ILE A 274 -9.62 -2.48 -15.55
N PHE A 275 -9.11 -3.63 -15.12
CA PHE A 275 -9.84 -4.89 -15.02
C PHE A 275 -10.40 -5.08 -13.62
N TYR A 276 -11.73 -5.04 -13.50
CA TYR A 276 -12.44 -5.26 -12.24
C TYR A 276 -12.72 -6.76 -12.08
N ILE A 277 -12.05 -7.39 -11.12
CA ILE A 277 -12.26 -8.80 -10.78
C ILE A 277 -13.58 -8.95 -10.05
N LEU A 278 -14.34 -9.97 -10.46
CA LEU A 278 -15.63 -10.36 -9.90
C LEU A 278 -15.54 -11.66 -9.11
N GLU A 279 -14.88 -12.68 -9.67
CA GLU A 279 -14.92 -14.04 -9.10
C GLU A 279 -13.74 -14.89 -9.56
N PHE A 280 -13.36 -15.87 -8.73
CA PHE A 280 -12.41 -16.92 -9.09
C PHE A 280 -13.15 -18.21 -9.46
N ASP A 281 -12.65 -18.93 -10.46
CA ASP A 281 -13.06 -20.31 -10.72
C ASP A 281 -11.92 -21.25 -10.39
N LEU A 282 -12.09 -22.00 -9.30
CA LEU A 282 -11.12 -22.99 -8.81
C LEU A 282 -11.39 -24.40 -9.35
N THR A 283 -12.51 -24.59 -10.04
CA THR A 283 -13.02 -25.92 -10.44
C THR A 283 -13.08 -26.12 -11.94
N HIS A 284 -12.87 -25.06 -12.72
CA HIS A 284 -13.08 -25.00 -14.17
C HIS A 284 -14.56 -25.16 -14.60
N LYS A 285 -15.49 -25.30 -13.66
CA LYS A 285 -16.92 -25.52 -13.95
C LYS A 285 -17.61 -24.33 -14.62
N LEU A 286 -17.09 -23.12 -14.42
CA LEU A 286 -17.58 -21.93 -15.12
C LEU A 286 -16.88 -21.76 -16.47
N SER A 287 -15.92 -22.60 -16.82
CA SER A 287 -15.14 -22.46 -18.06
C SER A 287 -15.42 -23.51 -19.11
N ASP A 288 -16.01 -24.64 -18.73
CA ASP A 288 -16.63 -25.63 -19.61
C ASP A 288 -18.01 -25.15 -20.10
#